data_AF-A0A8J2LG74-F1
#
_entry.id   AF-A0A8J2LG74-F1
#
_cell.length_a   1.000
_cell.length_b   1.000
_cell.length_c   1.000
_cell.angle_alpha   90.00
_cell.angle_beta   90.00
_cell.angle_gamma   90.00
#
_symmetry.space_group_name_H-M   'P 1'
#
loop_
_entity.id
_entity.type
_entity.pdbx_description
1 polymer ?
#
loop_
_entity_poly.entity_id
_entity_poly.type
_entity_poly.pdbx_seq_one_letter_code
_entity_poly.pdbx_strand_id
1 'polypeptide(L)'
;MGCVNKDSTSIDLSTILCSFPHCGCNNQPSSYSAETYVGNWYEDTVRNTIKREDFLRKRECEDLSIQRSQIMVDTLLKPVSLTAKSNGFLHYGDSIQIVAPGPDCCTAVKESPFKTLCKLSHMSLSSSVGPNEIDLKPWLDTDSIITVSPGLFPCIRNSYVIEHPECPTITSVINYGDCFRIRAMPTQQFPLYLHAAPAIKFHEATLHSAKPLVRFSDTKNPNTLWNAYPLDAKQKLRMPLGIPVPLKMRLVIKHALSGKNLSIESNFPALTYFGCEYEVSVETKHDTVRRISWENHWAFDTERGWPKEPRDFVAKAKFAASVNADAVNKDAGEEARREEEEKLAAQGYQEEMTPEECEQQQKEEMIKKAEWDAMIRKVIEEQCNPRQKKDYPDSKYPTILPREPPVCLQDIPEKQLTYAERLAEYEQAEAEQLQQQLLVDYRNKMYKDTGIPGYVMAHDPKTSPQPNSHMYTLSENQAFYPNQKWNCGDTKCCYPRGTLSKCMSTCEQNECCAEPAEPKQHFRTY
;
A
#
# COMPACT_ATOMS: atom_id res chain seq x y z
N MET A 1 -28.16 59.04 56.09
CA MET A 1 -28.99 60.12 55.49
C MET A 1 -29.25 59.73 54.04
N GLY A 2 -30.43 59.70 53.46
CA GLY A 2 -31.82 59.86 53.90
C GLY A 2 -32.70 59.32 52.76
N CYS A 3 -33.96 59.03 53.08
CA CYS A 3 -34.96 58.40 52.24
C CYS A 3 -35.34 59.18 50.96
N VAL A 4 -35.98 58.50 49.99
CA VAL A 4 -37.39 58.68 49.56
C VAL A 4 -37.59 58.30 48.08
N ASN A 5 -38.61 57.46 47.87
CA ASN A 5 -39.22 56.96 46.62
C ASN A 5 -39.71 58.03 45.64
N LYS A 6 -39.89 57.63 44.36
CA LYS A 6 -41.21 57.71 43.70
C LYS A 6 -41.28 56.87 42.43
N ASP A 7 -42.45 56.28 42.27
CA ASP A 7 -42.89 55.32 41.26
C ASP A 7 -43.07 55.92 39.86
N SER A 8 -42.89 55.09 38.82
CA SER A 8 -43.86 55.01 37.72
C SER A 8 -43.62 53.76 36.86
N THR A 9 -44.68 53.00 36.74
CA THR A 9 -44.92 51.77 35.98
C THR A 9 -44.83 51.94 34.46
N SER A 10 -44.23 50.99 33.76
CA SER A 10 -44.72 50.47 32.48
C SER A 10 -43.97 49.19 32.13
N ILE A 11 -44.74 48.14 31.91
CA ILE A 11 -44.35 46.74 31.70
C ILE A 11 -43.83 46.58 30.27
N ASP A 12 -42.66 45.95 30.10
CA ASP A 12 -42.31 45.28 28.84
C ASP A 12 -42.03 43.79 29.12
N LEU A 13 -42.87 42.95 28.52
CA LEU A 13 -43.00 41.50 28.72
C LEU A 13 -42.05 40.77 27.76
N SER A 14 -40.75 40.77 28.03
CA SER A 14 -39.82 39.92 27.26
C SER A 14 -38.59 39.43 28.00
N THR A 15 -38.59 39.36 29.34
CA THR A 15 -37.47 38.70 30.04
C THR A 15 -37.93 37.99 31.30
N ILE A 16 -37.50 36.72 31.40
CA ILE A 16 -37.56 35.81 32.54
C ILE A 16 -38.83 34.93 32.63
N LEU A 17 -38.84 33.88 31.81
CA LEU A 17 -39.22 32.54 32.30
C LEU A 17 -38.11 31.55 31.89
N CYS A 18 -37.44 31.03 32.91
CA CYS A 18 -36.85 29.69 33.01
C CYS A 18 -35.95 29.24 31.83
N SER A 19 -34.62 29.24 31.99
CA SER A 19 -33.91 28.13 32.64
C SER A 19 -34.49 26.75 32.27
N PHE A 20 -34.49 26.42 30.99
CA PHE A 20 -34.42 25.03 30.55
C PHE A 20 -33.06 24.81 29.88
N PRO A 21 -32.18 23.96 30.41
CA PRO A 21 -31.08 23.47 29.62
C PRO A 21 -31.70 22.73 28.44
N HIS A 22 -31.38 23.14 27.21
CA HIS A 22 -31.52 22.28 26.05
C HIS A 22 -30.57 21.09 26.25
N CYS A 23 -31.00 20.14 27.06
CA CYS A 23 -30.50 18.79 27.02
C CYS A 23 -31.01 18.23 25.70
N GLY A 24 -30.20 18.39 24.65
CA GLY A 24 -30.28 17.55 23.46
C GLY A 24 -29.91 16.13 23.87
N CYS A 25 -30.76 15.49 24.68
CA CYS A 25 -30.76 14.06 24.85
C CYS A 25 -31.17 13.49 23.50
N ASN A 26 -30.17 13.18 22.67
CA ASN A 26 -30.34 12.14 21.66
C ASN A 26 -30.79 10.89 22.42
N ASN A 27 -32.11 10.69 22.52
CA ASN A 27 -32.74 9.45 22.92
C ASN A 27 -32.47 8.42 21.82
N GLN A 28 -31.20 8.08 21.60
CA GLN A 28 -30.88 6.79 21.03
C GLN A 28 -31.24 5.78 22.12
N PRO A 29 -32.09 4.79 21.82
CA PRO A 29 -32.36 3.72 22.77
C PRO A 29 -31.01 3.13 23.19
N SER A 30 -30.79 3.01 24.49
CA SER A 30 -29.60 2.38 25.06
C SER A 30 -29.40 1.04 24.37
N SER A 31 -28.29 0.85 23.65
CA SER A 31 -27.96 -0.41 23.02
C SER A 31 -27.81 -1.46 24.13
N TYR A 32 -28.67 -2.47 24.11
CA TYR A 32 -28.60 -3.61 25.00
C TYR A 32 -27.65 -4.66 24.41
N SER A 33 -27.00 -5.44 25.27
CA SER A 33 -26.18 -6.57 24.82
C SER A 33 -27.06 -7.64 24.14
N ALA A 34 -26.47 -8.46 23.25
CA ALA A 34 -27.19 -9.57 22.63
C ALA A 34 -27.68 -10.63 23.64
N GLU A 35 -27.08 -10.65 24.83
CA GLU A 35 -27.48 -11.53 25.95
C GLU A 35 -28.74 -11.00 26.68
N THR A 36 -29.09 -9.74 26.46
CA THR A 36 -30.32 -9.14 26.98
C THR A 36 -31.41 -9.32 25.93
N TYR A 37 -32.46 -10.08 26.26
CA TYR A 37 -33.59 -10.39 25.37
C TYR A 37 -34.50 -9.18 25.07
N VAL A 38 -33.92 -8.07 24.62
CA VAL A 38 -34.58 -6.80 24.36
C VAL A 38 -34.25 -6.35 22.93
N GLY A 39 -35.28 -5.92 22.20
CA GLY A 39 -35.13 -5.49 20.81
C GLY A 39 -34.80 -6.66 19.89
N ASN A 40 -33.83 -6.47 18.99
CA ASN A 40 -33.45 -7.43 17.95
C ASN A 40 -32.38 -8.45 18.41
N TRP A 41 -32.46 -8.85 19.68
CA TRP A 41 -31.49 -9.71 20.34
C TRP A 41 -31.27 -11.05 19.59
N TYR A 42 -32.32 -11.59 18.97
CA TYR A 42 -32.26 -12.87 18.26
C TYR A 42 -31.40 -12.77 17.00
N GLU A 43 -31.61 -11.74 16.16
CA GLU A 43 -30.79 -11.54 14.97
C GLU A 43 -29.33 -11.22 15.35
N ASP A 44 -29.11 -10.45 16.42
CA ASP A 44 -27.77 -10.16 16.93
C ASP A 44 -27.07 -11.44 17.42
N THR A 45 -27.79 -12.32 18.11
CA THR A 45 -27.29 -13.62 18.56
C THR A 45 -26.93 -14.51 17.38
N VAL A 46 -27.84 -14.69 16.41
CA VAL A 46 -27.59 -15.48 15.19
C VAL A 46 -26.40 -14.92 14.40
N ARG A 47 -26.32 -13.60 14.23
CA ARG A 47 -25.20 -12.93 13.56
C ARG A 47 -23.88 -13.21 14.27
N ASN A 48 -23.86 -13.18 15.60
CA ASN A 48 -22.68 -13.46 16.39
C ASN A 48 -22.25 -14.92 16.29
N THR A 49 -23.20 -15.86 16.30
CA THR A 49 -22.93 -17.29 16.08
C THR A 49 -22.30 -17.53 14.71
N ILE A 50 -22.90 -17.00 13.64
CA ILE A 50 -22.36 -17.15 12.27
C ILE A 50 -20.94 -16.54 12.16
N LYS A 51 -20.72 -15.35 12.74
CA LYS A 51 -19.39 -14.72 12.75
C LYS A 51 -18.37 -15.56 13.52
N ARG A 52 -18.76 -16.16 14.65
CA ARG A 52 -17.91 -17.03 15.45
C ARG A 52 -17.57 -18.32 14.70
N GLU A 53 -18.56 -18.96 14.07
CA GLU A 53 -18.36 -20.17 13.27
C GLU A 53 -17.45 -19.91 12.07
N ASP A 54 -17.66 -18.81 11.32
CA ASP A 54 -16.75 -18.44 10.23
C ASP A 54 -15.34 -18.14 10.73
N PHE A 55 -15.21 -17.49 11.88
CA PHE A 55 -13.90 -17.27 12.52
C PHE A 55 -13.22 -18.59 12.90
N LEU A 56 -13.92 -19.52 13.56
CA LEU A 56 -13.38 -20.81 13.95
C LEU A 56 -12.96 -21.64 12.73
N ARG A 57 -13.82 -21.68 11.70
CA ARG A 57 -13.51 -22.32 10.42
C ARG A 57 -12.26 -21.72 9.78
N LYS A 58 -12.17 -20.39 9.68
CA LYS A 58 -10.99 -19.70 9.13
C LYS A 58 -9.74 -19.98 9.96
N ARG A 59 -9.85 -20.01 11.29
CA ARG A 59 -8.73 -20.31 12.20
C ARG A 59 -8.19 -21.72 11.97
N GLU A 60 -9.08 -22.70 11.85
CA GLU A 60 -8.75 -24.12 11.62
C GLU A 60 -8.16 -24.35 10.24
N CYS A 61 -8.59 -23.59 9.23
CA CYS A 61 -8.02 -23.62 7.88
C CYS A 61 -6.78 -22.73 7.68
N GLU A 62 -6.29 -22.04 8.72
CA GLU A 62 -5.19 -21.05 8.63
C GLU A 62 -5.45 -19.91 7.63
N ASP A 63 -6.73 -19.57 7.44
CA ASP A 63 -7.22 -18.56 6.51
C ASP A 63 -7.53 -17.22 7.20
N LEU A 64 -7.22 -17.07 8.49
CA LEU A 64 -7.29 -15.76 9.13
C LEU A 64 -6.17 -14.87 8.59
N SER A 65 -6.51 -13.63 8.22
CA SER A 65 -5.53 -12.64 7.76
C SER A 65 -4.39 -12.42 8.75
N ILE A 66 -4.63 -12.56 10.07
CA ILE A 66 -3.58 -12.49 11.09
C ILE A 66 -2.59 -13.66 10.99
N GLN A 67 -3.06 -14.89 10.73
CA GLN A 67 -2.20 -16.05 10.54
C GLN A 67 -1.38 -15.90 9.25
N ARG A 68 -2.02 -15.50 8.16
CA ARG A 68 -1.34 -15.23 6.87
C ARG A 68 -0.29 -14.14 6.99
N SER A 69 -0.60 -13.07 7.72
CA SER A 69 0.34 -11.99 7.99
C SER A 69 1.54 -12.45 8.81
N GLN A 70 1.30 -13.27 9.83
CA GLN A 70 2.37 -13.83 10.66
C GLN A 70 3.29 -14.75 9.84
N ILE A 71 2.73 -15.63 9.01
CA ILE A 71 3.48 -16.51 8.10
C ILE A 71 4.36 -15.68 7.16
N MET A 72 3.82 -14.61 6.57
CA MET A 72 4.58 -13.70 5.72
C MET A 72 5.73 -13.04 6.50
N VAL A 73 5.46 -12.48 7.67
CA VAL A 73 6.48 -11.82 8.51
C VAL A 73 7.60 -12.82 8.87
N ASP A 74 7.25 -14.02 9.33
CA ASP A 74 8.21 -15.06 9.70
C ASP A 74 9.05 -15.52 8.51
N THR A 75 8.44 -15.61 7.33
CA THR A 75 9.12 -15.97 6.09
C THR A 75 10.09 -14.86 5.65
N LEU A 76 9.62 -13.61 5.56
CA LEU A 76 10.41 -12.51 5.02
C LEU A 76 11.51 -12.03 5.98
N LEU A 77 11.29 -12.13 7.30
CA LEU A 77 12.28 -11.77 8.32
C LEU A 77 13.22 -12.92 8.67
N LYS A 78 13.08 -14.09 8.04
CA LYS A 78 14.02 -15.19 8.21
C LYS A 78 15.46 -14.72 7.93
N PRO A 79 16.39 -14.89 8.88
CA PRO A 79 17.77 -14.41 8.72
C PRO A 79 18.47 -15.05 7.53
N VAL A 80 19.30 -14.27 6.84
CA VAL A 80 20.10 -14.72 5.70
C VAL A 80 21.58 -14.51 6.00
N SER A 81 22.39 -15.52 5.70
CA SER A 81 23.85 -15.40 5.77
C SER A 81 24.36 -14.78 4.46
N LEU A 82 24.95 -13.60 4.56
CA LEU A 82 25.58 -12.92 3.42
C LEU A 82 26.93 -13.57 3.08
N THR A 83 27.35 -13.44 1.82
CA THR A 83 28.60 -14.05 1.33
C THR A 83 29.81 -13.19 1.71
N ALA A 84 30.42 -13.47 2.87
CA ALA A 84 31.65 -12.81 3.28
C ALA A 84 32.84 -13.26 2.42
N LYS A 85 33.36 -12.38 1.55
CA LYS A 85 34.57 -12.62 0.75
C LYS A 85 35.70 -11.69 1.19
N SER A 86 36.88 -12.27 1.39
CA SER A 86 38.06 -11.57 1.92
C SER A 86 38.70 -10.58 0.95
N ASN A 87 38.41 -10.66 -0.34
CA ASN A 87 39.01 -9.79 -1.35
C ASN A 87 38.34 -8.42 -1.49
N GLY A 88 37.20 -8.17 -0.80
CA GLY A 88 36.56 -6.86 -0.77
C GLY A 88 35.88 -6.41 -2.08
N PHE A 89 35.72 -7.32 -3.05
CA PHE A 89 35.08 -7.03 -4.34
C PHE A 89 33.80 -7.84 -4.52
N LEU A 90 32.88 -7.31 -5.34
CA LEU A 90 31.63 -7.97 -5.69
C LEU A 90 31.86 -9.08 -6.72
N HIS A 91 31.22 -10.24 -6.55
CA HIS A 91 31.24 -11.34 -7.50
C HIS A 91 29.83 -11.77 -7.88
N TYR A 92 29.74 -12.46 -9.02
CA TYR A 92 28.55 -13.25 -9.33
C TYR A 92 28.38 -14.39 -8.31
N GLY A 93 27.14 -14.67 -7.94
CA GLY A 93 26.74 -15.63 -6.92
C GLY A 93 26.74 -15.10 -5.49
N ASP A 94 27.25 -13.87 -5.25
CA ASP A 94 27.29 -13.31 -3.89
C ASP A 94 25.89 -12.97 -3.38
N SER A 95 25.61 -13.38 -2.13
CA SER A 95 24.46 -12.93 -1.34
C SER A 95 24.82 -11.64 -0.61
N ILE A 96 24.11 -10.57 -0.95
CA ILE A 96 24.41 -9.18 -0.58
C ILE A 96 23.19 -8.47 0.01
N GLN A 97 23.41 -7.33 0.62
CA GLN A 97 22.42 -6.26 0.78
C GLN A 97 22.80 -5.08 -0.11
N ILE A 98 21.77 -4.36 -0.59
CA ILE A 98 21.93 -3.11 -1.33
C ILE A 98 21.54 -1.99 -0.38
N VAL A 99 22.51 -1.15 0.00
CA VAL A 99 22.35 -0.15 1.06
C VAL A 99 22.44 1.25 0.47
N ALA A 100 21.46 2.08 0.78
CA ALA A 100 21.49 3.51 0.59
C ALA A 100 22.27 4.16 1.76
N PRO A 101 23.43 4.78 1.51
CA PRO A 101 24.18 5.47 2.56
C PRO A 101 23.45 6.71 3.09
N GLY A 102 22.59 7.33 2.28
CA GLY A 102 21.89 8.57 2.59
C GLY A 102 22.75 9.82 2.44
N PRO A 103 22.19 11.01 2.73
CA PRO A 103 22.92 12.26 2.66
C PRO A 103 23.94 12.36 3.79
N ASP A 104 25.07 13.03 3.53
CA ASP A 104 25.99 13.40 4.59
C ASP A 104 25.29 14.37 5.56
N CYS A 105 25.57 14.29 6.87
CA CYS A 105 24.89 15.10 7.88
C CYS A 105 24.94 16.61 7.57
N CYS A 106 26.07 17.08 7.03
CA CYS A 106 26.23 18.47 6.63
C CYS A 106 25.32 18.88 5.46
N THR A 107 25.03 17.96 4.54
CA THR A 107 24.14 18.18 3.39
C THR A 107 22.68 18.12 3.85
N ALA A 108 22.34 17.15 4.70
CA ALA A 108 21.01 17.01 5.28
C ALA A 108 20.54 18.31 5.98
N VAL A 109 21.42 18.93 6.78
CA VAL A 109 21.10 20.19 7.50
C VAL A 109 20.90 21.37 6.54
N LYS A 110 21.64 21.43 5.43
CA LYS A 110 21.56 22.52 4.45
C LYS A 110 20.32 22.44 3.58
N GLU A 111 19.98 21.26 3.09
CA GLU A 111 18.85 21.06 2.17
C GLU A 111 17.51 21.08 2.91
N SER A 112 17.48 20.63 4.16
CA SER A 112 16.27 20.68 4.96
C SER A 112 16.58 20.80 6.46
N PRO A 113 16.75 22.01 6.99
CA PRO A 113 16.98 22.20 8.43
C PRO A 113 15.81 21.74 9.31
N PHE A 114 14.63 21.52 8.72
CA PHE A 114 13.41 21.09 9.42
C PHE A 114 13.00 19.64 9.13
N LYS A 115 13.52 18.98 8.08
CA LYS A 115 13.32 17.53 7.90
C LYS A 115 14.49 16.79 8.52
N THR A 116 14.21 15.76 9.30
CA THR A 116 15.22 14.80 9.77
C THR A 116 15.72 13.90 8.63
N LEU A 117 16.34 14.49 7.60
CA LEU A 117 17.00 13.78 6.48
C LEU A 117 18.09 12.83 6.97
N CYS A 118 18.68 13.08 8.14
CA CYS A 118 19.60 12.15 8.80
C CYS A 118 18.95 10.78 9.10
N LYS A 119 17.61 10.70 9.21
CA LYS A 119 16.89 9.41 9.34
C LYS A 119 16.91 8.59 8.05
N LEU A 120 17.28 9.19 6.92
CA LEU A 120 17.44 8.52 5.62
C LEU A 120 18.86 7.98 5.40
N SER A 121 19.70 7.98 6.45
CA SER A 121 21.02 7.37 6.41
C SER A 121 20.94 5.85 6.61
N HIS A 122 21.78 5.12 5.89
CA HIS A 122 21.92 3.66 5.99
C HIS A 122 20.58 2.90 5.94
N MET A 123 19.89 3.00 4.82
CA MET A 123 18.68 2.22 4.56
C MET A 123 19.00 1.05 3.61
N SER A 124 18.27 -0.05 3.67
CA SER A 124 18.44 -1.19 2.77
C SER A 124 17.29 -1.30 1.78
N LEU A 125 17.61 -1.57 0.51
CA LEU A 125 16.63 -2.01 -0.47
C LEU A 125 15.92 -3.26 0.08
N SER A 126 14.61 -3.23 0.11
CA SER A 126 13.78 -4.25 0.74
C SER A 126 12.57 -4.55 -0.12
N SER A 127 12.02 -5.75 0.02
CA SER A 127 10.84 -6.21 -0.70
C SER A 127 9.73 -6.63 0.26
N SER A 128 8.48 -6.37 -0.06
CA SER A 128 7.33 -6.73 0.77
C SER A 128 6.17 -7.19 -0.09
N VAL A 129 5.31 -8.04 0.45
CA VAL A 129 4.01 -8.34 -0.14
C VAL A 129 3.12 -7.10 -0.04
N GLY A 130 2.29 -6.85 -1.06
CA GLY A 130 1.31 -5.78 -1.04
C GLY A 130 0.24 -5.99 0.04
N PRO A 131 -0.31 -4.90 0.63
CA PRO A 131 -1.32 -5.00 1.69
C PRO A 131 -2.56 -5.79 1.26
N ASN A 132 -2.95 -5.68 -0.01
CA ASN A 132 -4.15 -6.32 -0.55
C ASN A 132 -3.93 -7.76 -1.01
N GLU A 133 -2.70 -8.27 -0.96
CA GLU A 133 -2.32 -9.57 -1.54
C GLU A 133 -2.01 -10.62 -0.47
N ILE A 134 -1.94 -10.23 0.79
CA ILE A 134 -1.48 -11.09 1.88
C ILE A 134 -2.36 -12.31 2.10
N ASP A 135 -3.67 -12.15 1.89
CA ASP A 135 -4.66 -13.22 2.05
C ASP A 135 -4.49 -14.29 0.96
N LEU A 136 -3.95 -13.92 -0.20
CA LEU A 136 -3.74 -14.81 -1.34
C LEU A 136 -2.32 -15.40 -1.36
N LYS A 137 -1.31 -14.57 -1.06
CA LYS A 137 0.10 -14.86 -1.32
C LYS A 137 0.99 -14.29 -0.20
N PRO A 138 1.27 -15.04 0.89
CA PRO A 138 2.13 -14.58 1.99
C PRO A 138 3.64 -14.63 1.66
N TRP A 139 4.03 -14.55 0.39
CA TRP A 139 5.41 -14.66 -0.09
C TRP A 139 5.68 -13.63 -1.20
N LEU A 140 6.95 -13.36 -1.50
CA LEU A 140 7.30 -12.47 -2.61
C LEU A 140 6.89 -13.08 -3.97
N ASP A 141 6.43 -12.23 -4.87
CA ASP A 141 5.99 -12.51 -6.23
C ASP A 141 6.28 -11.31 -7.16
N THR A 142 5.65 -11.26 -8.35
CA THR A 142 5.83 -10.18 -9.33
C THR A 142 5.18 -8.85 -8.94
N ASP A 143 4.17 -8.88 -8.08
CA ASP A 143 3.38 -7.72 -7.64
C ASP A 143 3.89 -7.14 -6.31
N SER A 144 4.83 -7.85 -5.69
CA SER A 144 5.56 -7.41 -4.50
C SER A 144 6.19 -6.03 -4.66
N ILE A 145 6.06 -5.25 -3.60
CA ILE A 145 6.48 -3.86 -3.52
C ILE A 145 7.97 -3.81 -3.18
N ILE A 146 8.72 -3.01 -3.93
CA ILE A 146 10.13 -2.72 -3.65
C ILE A 146 10.23 -1.36 -2.97
N THR A 147 10.82 -1.35 -1.78
CA THR A 147 10.96 -0.16 -0.93
C THR A 147 12.40 -0.03 -0.42
N VAL A 148 12.70 1.08 0.26
CA VAL A 148 13.89 1.19 1.10
C VAL A 148 13.47 1.27 2.55
N SER A 149 14.01 0.35 3.37
CA SER A 149 13.69 0.23 4.78
C SER A 149 14.87 0.63 5.67
N PRO A 150 14.62 1.12 6.90
CA PRO A 150 15.67 1.31 7.89
C PRO A 150 16.20 -0.03 8.46
N GLY A 151 15.58 -1.16 8.11
CA GLY A 151 15.93 -2.48 8.63
C GLY A 151 17.20 -3.04 8.02
N LEU A 152 18.35 -2.78 8.65
CA LEU A 152 19.66 -3.23 8.15
C LEU A 152 20.01 -4.69 8.43
N PHE A 153 19.24 -5.40 9.24
CA PHE A 153 19.52 -6.80 9.57
C PHE A 153 19.29 -7.71 8.34
N PRO A 154 20.26 -8.54 7.92
CA PRO A 154 20.11 -9.39 6.75
C PRO A 154 19.01 -10.45 6.93
N CYS A 155 17.94 -10.31 6.15
CA CYS A 155 16.84 -11.25 6.07
C CYS A 155 16.45 -11.50 4.60
N ILE A 156 15.55 -12.46 4.36
CA ILE A 156 15.09 -12.81 3.01
C ILE A 156 14.63 -11.57 2.24
N ARG A 157 13.92 -10.65 2.90
CA ARG A 157 13.31 -9.48 2.26
C ARG A 157 14.30 -8.42 1.77
N ASN A 158 15.45 -8.25 2.42
CA ASN A 158 16.44 -7.20 2.10
C ASN A 158 17.78 -7.74 1.61
N SER A 159 17.86 -9.05 1.39
CA SER A 159 19.04 -9.72 0.84
C SER A 159 18.76 -10.16 -0.59
N TYR A 160 19.80 -10.14 -1.42
CA TYR A 160 19.71 -10.44 -2.84
C TYR A 160 20.92 -11.24 -3.30
N VAL A 161 20.79 -11.99 -4.38
CA VAL A 161 21.90 -12.67 -5.05
C VAL A 161 22.22 -11.95 -6.35
N ILE A 162 23.49 -11.59 -6.55
CA ILE A 162 23.93 -11.04 -7.83
C ILE A 162 24.19 -12.17 -8.81
N GLU A 163 23.40 -12.24 -9.88
CA GLU A 163 23.47 -13.32 -10.87
C GLU A 163 24.03 -12.81 -12.19
N HIS A 164 24.85 -13.65 -12.83
CA HIS A 164 25.36 -13.35 -14.17
C HIS A 164 24.23 -13.40 -15.21
N PRO A 165 24.22 -12.52 -16.24
CA PRO A 165 23.14 -12.46 -17.23
C PRO A 165 22.88 -13.77 -17.97
N GLU A 166 23.92 -14.48 -18.40
CA GLU A 166 23.75 -15.66 -19.24
C GLU A 166 23.98 -16.97 -18.48
N CYS A 167 25.03 -17.04 -17.66
CA CYS A 167 25.46 -18.26 -16.99
C CYS A 167 25.46 -18.11 -15.45
N PRO A 168 24.44 -18.62 -14.74
CA PRO A 168 24.29 -18.44 -13.29
C PRO A 168 25.41 -19.08 -12.45
N THR A 169 26.19 -19.99 -13.03
CA THR A 169 27.27 -20.72 -12.33
C THR A 169 28.58 -19.95 -12.30
N ILE A 170 28.69 -18.84 -13.04
CA ILE A 170 29.87 -17.99 -13.02
C ILE A 170 29.97 -17.31 -11.64
N THR A 171 31.17 -17.36 -11.05
CA THR A 171 31.49 -16.76 -9.75
C THR A 171 32.61 -15.72 -9.83
N SER A 172 32.86 -15.19 -11.03
CA SER A 172 33.92 -14.21 -11.29
C SER A 172 33.63 -12.87 -10.61
N VAL A 173 34.69 -12.08 -10.43
CA VAL A 173 34.59 -10.69 -9.99
C VAL A 173 33.79 -9.89 -11.02
N ILE A 174 32.95 -8.97 -10.52
CA ILE A 174 32.17 -8.04 -11.35
C ILE A 174 32.96 -6.74 -11.48
N ASN A 175 33.12 -6.27 -12.71
CA ASN A 175 33.74 -4.99 -12.99
C ASN A 175 32.68 -3.89 -13.20
N TYR A 176 33.08 -2.64 -13.00
CA TYR A 176 32.22 -1.51 -13.34
C TYR A 176 31.84 -1.55 -14.83
N GLY A 177 30.56 -1.33 -15.10
CA GLY A 177 29.98 -1.44 -16.44
C GLY A 177 29.53 -2.83 -16.85
N ASP A 178 29.92 -3.90 -16.14
CA ASP A 178 29.41 -5.24 -16.40
C ASP A 178 27.89 -5.30 -16.11
N CYS A 179 27.18 -6.13 -16.86
CA CYS A 179 25.76 -6.38 -16.68
C CYS A 179 25.54 -7.51 -15.66
N PHE A 180 24.58 -7.35 -14.77
CA PHE A 180 24.15 -8.39 -13.84
C PHE A 180 22.65 -8.33 -13.58
N ARG A 181 22.11 -9.39 -12.98
CA ARG A 181 20.75 -9.42 -12.43
C ARG A 181 20.79 -9.40 -10.91
N ILE A 182 19.83 -8.69 -10.31
CA ILE A 182 19.61 -8.71 -8.87
C ILE A 182 18.46 -9.68 -8.63
N ARG A 183 18.75 -10.85 -8.06
CA ARG A 183 17.75 -11.88 -7.78
C ARG A 183 17.34 -11.83 -6.31
N ALA A 184 16.04 -11.90 -6.02
CA ALA A 184 15.54 -12.02 -4.65
C ALA A 184 15.95 -13.36 -4.01
N MET A 185 15.97 -13.39 -2.68
CA MET A 185 16.07 -14.66 -1.96
C MET A 185 14.83 -15.52 -2.22
N PRO A 186 14.98 -16.86 -2.31
CA PRO A 186 13.86 -17.73 -2.67
C PRO A 186 12.83 -17.77 -1.55
N THR A 187 11.63 -17.28 -1.86
CA THR A 187 10.40 -17.48 -1.07
C THR A 187 9.45 -18.48 -1.73
N GLN A 188 9.69 -18.79 -3.00
CA GLN A 188 8.91 -19.70 -3.84
C GLN A 188 9.83 -20.57 -4.70
N GLN A 189 9.23 -21.45 -5.50
CA GLN A 189 9.95 -22.37 -6.37
C GLN A 189 10.65 -21.69 -7.56
N PHE A 190 10.13 -20.54 -8.02
CA PHE A 190 10.70 -19.81 -9.15
C PHE A 190 11.47 -18.56 -8.71
N PRO A 191 12.52 -18.17 -9.44
CA PRO A 191 13.33 -17.01 -9.10
C PRO A 191 12.64 -15.70 -9.49
N LEU A 192 12.83 -14.67 -8.66
CA LEU A 192 12.37 -13.31 -8.92
C LEU A 192 13.56 -12.38 -9.15
N TYR A 193 13.52 -11.60 -10.22
CA TYR A 193 14.57 -10.66 -10.61
C TYR A 193 14.07 -9.22 -10.54
N LEU A 194 14.91 -8.31 -10.03
CA LEU A 194 14.62 -6.89 -10.00
C LEU A 194 14.44 -6.37 -11.42
N HIS A 195 13.27 -5.79 -11.69
CA HIS A 195 12.81 -5.35 -12.99
C HIS A 195 12.44 -3.87 -12.95
N ALA A 196 12.78 -3.14 -14.02
CA ALA A 196 12.30 -1.79 -14.22
C ALA A 196 11.83 -1.58 -15.66
N ALA A 197 10.67 -0.92 -15.82
CA ALA A 197 10.20 -0.55 -17.15
C ALA A 197 10.93 0.72 -17.65
N PRO A 198 11.28 0.80 -18.96
CA PRO A 198 12.00 1.95 -19.50
C PRO A 198 11.13 3.21 -19.68
N ALA A 199 9.82 3.03 -19.83
CA ALA A 199 8.86 4.11 -20.03
C ALA A 199 7.74 4.02 -18.97
N ILE A 200 7.17 5.16 -18.62
CA ILE A 200 6.04 5.22 -17.68
C ILE A 200 4.78 4.89 -18.50
N LYS A 201 4.32 3.65 -18.44
CA LYS A 201 2.92 3.33 -18.68
C LYS A 201 2.15 3.49 -17.37
N PHE A 202 0.85 3.73 -17.41
CA PHE A 202 0.04 3.90 -16.19
C PHE A 202 0.22 2.75 -15.18
N HIS A 203 0.36 1.50 -15.66
CA HIS A 203 0.61 0.31 -14.83
C HIS A 203 2.10 0.08 -14.50
N GLU A 204 2.99 0.89 -15.03
CA GLU A 204 4.45 0.84 -14.82
C GLU A 204 4.94 2.09 -14.08
N ALA A 205 4.01 2.80 -13.45
CA ALA A 205 4.26 3.96 -12.61
C ALA A 205 4.19 3.55 -11.14
N THR A 206 5.10 4.12 -10.35
CA THR A 206 5.04 4.18 -8.90
C THR A 206 3.75 4.84 -8.43
N LEU A 207 3.18 4.35 -7.33
CA LEU A 207 1.84 4.71 -6.88
C LEU A 207 1.74 6.19 -6.50
N HIS A 208 2.79 6.72 -5.86
CA HIS A 208 2.76 8.07 -5.32
C HIS A 208 3.60 9.06 -6.13
N SER A 209 4.81 8.67 -6.54
CA SER A 209 5.71 9.56 -7.28
C SER A 209 5.46 9.61 -8.79
N ALA A 210 4.66 8.69 -9.34
CA ALA A 210 4.36 8.57 -10.77
C ALA A 210 5.63 8.49 -11.67
N LYS A 211 6.70 7.89 -11.14
CA LYS A 211 7.98 7.55 -11.78
C LYS A 211 8.02 6.09 -12.24
N PRO A 212 8.96 5.68 -13.11
CA PRO A 212 9.08 4.28 -13.53
C PRO A 212 9.22 3.35 -12.32
N LEU A 213 8.32 2.37 -12.24
CA LEU A 213 8.20 1.41 -11.14
C LEU A 213 9.35 0.39 -11.17
N VAL A 214 9.88 0.12 -9.97
CA VAL A 214 10.75 -1.03 -9.70
C VAL A 214 9.91 -2.14 -9.08
N ARG A 215 9.93 -3.32 -9.70
CA ARG A 215 9.17 -4.49 -9.25
C ARG A 215 9.97 -5.77 -9.49
N PHE A 216 9.40 -6.92 -9.20
CA PHE A 216 9.99 -8.19 -9.62
C PHE A 216 9.44 -8.70 -10.95
N SER A 217 10.23 -9.54 -11.60
CA SER A 217 9.89 -10.33 -12.78
C SER A 217 10.38 -11.76 -12.55
N ASP A 218 9.52 -12.73 -12.81
CA ASP A 218 9.83 -14.17 -12.82
C ASP A 218 10.62 -14.58 -14.09
N THR A 219 10.56 -13.76 -15.14
CA THR A 219 11.28 -13.96 -16.39
C THR A 219 12.58 -13.19 -16.47
N LYS A 220 13.62 -13.81 -17.05
CA LYS A 220 14.87 -13.15 -17.42
C LYS A 220 14.67 -12.37 -18.71
N ASN A 221 14.61 -11.05 -18.62
CA ASN A 221 14.44 -10.16 -19.78
C ASN A 221 15.46 -8.99 -19.73
N PRO A 222 15.60 -8.19 -20.80
CA PRO A 222 16.51 -7.04 -20.79
C PRO A 222 16.18 -5.98 -19.72
N ASN A 223 14.92 -5.90 -19.28
CA ASN A 223 14.48 -4.99 -18.20
C ASN A 223 14.90 -5.45 -16.79
N THR A 224 15.50 -6.64 -16.67
CA THR A 224 16.08 -7.14 -15.41
C THR A 224 17.60 -6.95 -15.33
N LEU A 225 18.20 -6.31 -16.34
CA LEU A 225 19.64 -6.08 -16.40
C LEU A 225 20.02 -4.75 -15.77
N TRP A 226 21.04 -4.80 -14.92
CA TRP A 226 21.58 -3.67 -14.18
C TRP A 226 23.09 -3.60 -14.34
N ASN A 227 23.63 -2.40 -14.18
CA ASN A 227 25.06 -2.12 -14.18
C ASN A 227 25.42 -1.30 -12.94
N ALA A 228 26.66 -1.43 -12.48
CA ALA A 228 27.22 -0.56 -11.45
C ALA A 228 28.23 0.42 -12.07
N TYR A 229 28.21 1.67 -11.61
CA TYR A 229 29.16 2.71 -12.00
C TYR A 229 29.66 3.51 -10.79
N PRO A 230 30.89 4.03 -10.82
CA PRO A 230 31.36 4.94 -9.78
C PRO A 230 30.57 6.26 -9.79
N LEU A 231 30.54 6.96 -8.65
CA LEU A 231 29.84 8.24 -8.50
C LEU A 231 30.43 9.37 -9.34
N ASP A 232 31.76 9.48 -9.37
CA ASP A 232 32.43 10.63 -9.98
C ASP A 232 32.43 10.50 -11.51
N ALA A 233 31.82 11.48 -12.20
CA ALA A 233 31.80 11.57 -13.64
C ALA A 233 33.22 11.63 -14.25
N LYS A 234 34.19 12.22 -13.54
CA LYS A 234 35.60 12.25 -13.99
C LYS A 234 36.27 10.90 -13.86
N GLN A 235 35.96 10.15 -12.81
CA GLN A 235 36.40 8.75 -12.68
C GLN A 235 35.76 7.88 -13.76
N LYS A 236 34.49 8.10 -14.10
CA LYS A 236 33.80 7.36 -15.17
C LYS A 236 34.47 7.52 -16.54
N LEU A 237 34.89 8.73 -16.92
CA LEU A 237 35.57 9.02 -18.19
C LEU A 237 37.01 8.50 -18.24
N ARG A 238 37.66 8.32 -17.09
CA ARG A 238 39.06 7.91 -16.97
C ARG A 238 39.23 6.47 -16.50
N MET A 239 38.15 5.74 -16.27
CA MET A 239 38.21 4.36 -15.80
C MET A 239 38.88 3.49 -16.86
N PRO A 240 39.99 2.80 -16.54
CA PRO A 240 40.40 1.66 -17.33
C PRO A 240 39.29 0.60 -17.36
N LEU A 241 39.19 -0.11 -18.49
CA LEU A 241 38.33 -1.27 -18.63
C LEU A 241 38.73 -2.35 -17.59
N GLY A 242 37.74 -2.97 -16.95
CA GLY A 242 37.98 -4.09 -16.04
C GLY A 242 38.33 -3.71 -14.59
N ILE A 243 37.91 -2.53 -14.10
CA ILE A 243 38.03 -2.20 -12.67
C ILE A 243 36.96 -2.97 -11.88
N PRO A 244 37.33 -3.77 -10.87
CA PRO A 244 36.39 -4.51 -10.06
C PRO A 244 35.54 -3.59 -9.18
N VAL A 245 34.29 -3.96 -8.93
CA VAL A 245 33.37 -3.20 -8.07
C VAL A 245 33.72 -3.47 -6.59
N PRO A 246 34.22 -2.47 -5.83
CA PRO A 246 34.50 -2.62 -4.42
C PRO A 246 33.21 -2.65 -3.59
N LEU A 247 33.19 -3.50 -2.57
CA LEU A 247 32.12 -3.54 -1.57
C LEU A 247 32.17 -2.28 -0.69
N LYS A 248 31.03 -1.91 -0.09
CA LYS A 248 30.85 -0.78 0.85
C LYS A 248 31.21 0.61 0.29
N MET A 249 31.56 0.70 -0.99
CA MET A 249 31.81 1.96 -1.67
C MET A 249 30.52 2.52 -2.25
N ARG A 250 30.36 3.84 -2.19
CA ARG A 250 29.23 4.52 -2.82
C ARG A 250 29.37 4.44 -4.35
N LEU A 251 28.29 4.04 -5.00
CA LEU A 251 28.20 3.85 -6.44
C LEU A 251 26.78 4.17 -6.92
N VAL A 252 26.58 4.07 -8.23
CA VAL A 252 25.28 4.19 -8.88
C VAL A 252 24.92 2.86 -9.50
N ILE A 253 23.70 2.40 -9.21
CA ILE A 253 23.10 1.24 -9.87
C ILE A 253 22.22 1.76 -11.01
N LYS A 254 22.53 1.36 -12.23
CA LYS A 254 21.93 1.88 -13.46
C LYS A 254 21.16 0.75 -14.15
N HIS A 255 19.92 1.01 -14.52
CA HIS A 255 19.14 0.10 -15.35
C HIS A 255 19.74 0.08 -16.76
N ALA A 256 20.11 -1.11 -17.24
CA ALA A 256 20.90 -1.26 -18.45
C ALA A 256 20.17 -0.72 -19.69
N LEU A 257 18.87 -1.00 -19.80
CA LEU A 257 18.09 -0.63 -20.98
C LEU A 257 17.73 0.87 -21.01
N SER A 258 17.16 1.39 -19.92
CA SER A 258 16.69 2.80 -19.89
C SER A 258 17.81 3.80 -19.66
N GLY A 259 18.95 3.32 -19.16
CA GLY A 259 20.08 4.17 -18.82
C GLY A 259 19.85 5.11 -17.65
N LYS A 260 18.77 4.91 -16.88
CA LYS A 260 18.44 5.68 -15.67
C LYS A 260 18.89 4.95 -14.41
N ASN A 261 19.02 5.70 -13.32
CA ASN A 261 19.55 5.18 -12.06
C ASN A 261 18.44 4.68 -11.14
N LEU A 262 18.74 3.67 -10.33
CA LEU A 262 17.92 3.29 -9.19
C LEU A 262 17.91 4.45 -8.18
N SER A 263 16.74 4.81 -7.67
CA SER A 263 16.52 6.04 -6.92
C SER A 263 15.59 5.83 -5.74
N ILE A 264 15.85 6.56 -4.66
CA ILE A 264 14.98 6.65 -3.49
C ILE A 264 14.03 7.84 -3.67
N GLU A 265 12.76 7.62 -3.37
CA GLU A 265 11.74 8.65 -3.34
C GLU A 265 11.53 9.17 -1.91
N SER A 266 12.48 9.99 -1.44
CA SER A 266 12.53 10.51 -0.06
C SER A 266 11.30 11.32 0.39
N ASN A 267 10.52 11.84 -0.55
CA ASN A 267 9.28 12.59 -0.26
C ASN A 267 8.02 11.70 -0.29
N PHE A 268 8.15 10.43 -0.65
CA PHE A 268 7.03 9.52 -0.86
C PHE A 268 7.19 8.31 0.08
N PRO A 269 6.77 8.44 1.34
CA PRO A 269 6.76 7.31 2.26
C PRO A 269 5.79 6.24 1.77
N ALA A 270 6.22 5.00 1.82
CA ALA A 270 5.42 3.82 1.54
C ALA A 270 5.12 3.10 2.87
N LEU A 271 3.85 2.93 3.19
CA LEU A 271 3.44 2.16 4.37
C LEU A 271 3.38 0.68 4.00
N THR A 272 4.26 -0.11 4.60
CA THR A 272 4.27 -1.58 4.45
C THR A 272 3.95 -2.24 5.78
N TYR A 273 3.77 -3.57 5.78
CA TYR A 273 3.60 -4.36 7.01
C TYR A 273 4.78 -4.22 7.99
N PHE A 274 5.94 -3.76 7.50
CA PHE A 274 7.15 -3.59 8.29
C PHE A 274 7.36 -2.14 8.77
N GLY A 275 6.42 -1.24 8.47
CA GLY A 275 6.40 0.14 8.95
C GLY A 275 6.50 1.17 7.83
N CYS A 276 6.96 2.37 8.21
CA CYS A 276 7.12 3.49 7.29
C CYS A 276 8.46 3.37 6.55
N GLU A 277 8.38 3.18 5.25
CA GLU A 277 9.50 2.99 4.33
C GLU A 277 9.42 4.02 3.21
N TYR A 278 10.29 3.91 2.22
CA TYR A 278 10.32 4.86 1.10
C TYR A 278 10.17 4.15 -0.23
N GLU A 279 9.42 4.76 -1.13
CA GLU A 279 9.24 4.27 -2.49
C GLU A 279 10.56 4.27 -3.26
N VAL A 280 10.71 3.31 -4.18
CA VAL A 280 11.89 3.16 -5.02
C VAL A 280 11.47 3.30 -6.47
N SER A 281 12.24 4.07 -7.23
CA SER A 281 11.97 4.36 -8.64
C SER A 281 13.22 4.22 -9.50
N VAL A 282 13.04 4.33 -10.83
CA VAL A 282 14.15 4.48 -11.78
C VAL A 282 14.17 5.89 -12.36
N GLU A 283 14.99 6.75 -11.77
CA GLU A 283 15.18 8.15 -12.17
C GLU A 283 16.61 8.61 -11.86
N THR A 284 17.21 9.38 -12.77
CA THR A 284 18.49 10.04 -12.50
C THR A 284 18.21 11.42 -11.91
N LYS A 285 18.38 11.56 -10.59
CA LYS A 285 18.22 12.80 -9.86
C LYS A 285 19.54 13.55 -9.79
N HIS A 286 19.44 14.87 -9.90
CA HIS A 286 20.59 15.76 -9.89
C HIS A 286 20.48 16.77 -8.76
N ASP A 287 21.61 17.07 -8.12
CA ASP A 287 21.71 18.17 -7.17
C ASP A 287 21.70 19.54 -7.90
N THR A 288 21.74 20.61 -7.13
CA THR A 288 21.79 22.00 -7.65
C THR A 288 23.01 22.26 -8.54
N VAL A 289 24.08 21.47 -8.40
CA VAL A 289 25.34 21.54 -9.16
C VAL A 289 25.36 20.52 -10.31
N ARG A 290 24.22 19.90 -10.64
CA ARG A 290 24.05 18.87 -11.67
C ARG A 290 24.85 17.58 -11.45
N ARG A 291 25.33 17.32 -10.24
CA ARG A 291 25.91 16.04 -9.85
C ARG A 291 24.80 15.05 -9.53
N ILE A 292 25.11 13.76 -9.57
CA ILE A 292 24.15 12.72 -9.19
C ILE A 292 23.82 12.90 -7.70
N SER A 293 22.53 13.08 -7.40
CA SER A 293 22.07 13.34 -6.04
C SER A 293 22.19 12.10 -5.15
N TRP A 294 22.16 12.30 -3.84
CA TRP A 294 22.37 11.24 -2.84
C TRP A 294 21.29 10.15 -2.91
N GLU A 295 20.09 10.46 -3.40
CA GLU A 295 19.00 9.49 -3.60
C GLU A 295 19.36 8.39 -4.61
N ASN A 296 20.36 8.61 -5.46
CA ASN A 296 20.86 7.60 -6.40
C ASN A 296 22.11 6.89 -5.92
N HIS A 297 22.60 7.19 -4.72
CA HIS A 297 23.81 6.57 -4.19
C HIS A 297 23.43 5.26 -3.52
N TRP A 298 24.17 4.21 -3.85
CA TRP A 298 24.01 2.87 -3.30
C TRP A 298 25.38 2.29 -2.93
N ALA A 299 25.39 1.25 -2.12
CA ALA A 299 26.56 0.46 -1.81
C ALA A 299 26.16 -1.01 -1.66
N PHE A 300 27.02 -1.92 -2.14
CA PHE A 300 26.86 -3.34 -1.90
C PHE A 300 27.51 -3.72 -0.58
N ASP A 301 26.82 -4.49 0.25
CA ASP A 301 27.34 -4.96 1.54
C ASP A 301 27.15 -6.47 1.67
N THR A 302 28.20 -7.16 2.10
CA THR A 302 28.20 -8.61 2.36
C THR A 302 28.60 -8.95 3.79
N GLU A 303 28.96 -7.95 4.59
CA GLU A 303 29.56 -8.16 5.91
C GLU A 303 28.74 -7.56 7.04
N ARG A 304 27.60 -6.91 6.73
CA ARG A 304 26.67 -6.38 7.74
C ARG A 304 25.95 -7.47 8.56
N GLY A 305 26.42 -8.71 8.48
CA GLY A 305 25.88 -9.91 9.11
C GLY A 305 26.00 -9.92 10.64
N TRP A 306 24.86 -10.20 11.27
CA TRP A 306 24.59 -10.48 12.68
C TRP A 306 25.13 -9.47 13.71
N PRO A 307 24.29 -8.93 14.61
CA PRO A 307 24.82 -8.31 15.81
C PRO A 307 25.75 -9.33 16.47
N LYS A 308 26.99 -8.91 16.75
CA LYS A 308 28.01 -9.78 17.38
C LYS A 308 27.55 -10.31 18.75
N GLU A 309 26.43 -9.83 19.27
CA GLU A 309 25.72 -10.42 20.40
C GLU A 309 24.23 -10.67 20.06
N PRO A 310 23.72 -11.92 20.19
CA PRO A 310 22.31 -12.26 19.98
C PRO A 310 21.33 -11.65 21.01
N ARG A 311 21.82 -10.86 21.98
CA ARG A 311 21.08 -10.55 23.21
C ARG A 311 19.78 -9.80 22.94
N ASP A 312 19.73 -8.87 21.99
CA ASP A 312 18.52 -8.08 21.74
C ASP A 312 17.46 -8.81 20.91
N PHE A 313 17.86 -9.68 19.98
CA PHE A 313 16.91 -10.38 19.11
C PHE A 313 16.36 -11.63 19.77
N VAL A 314 17.20 -12.40 20.47
CA VAL A 314 16.72 -13.54 21.25
C VAL A 314 15.84 -13.02 22.40
N ALA A 315 16.16 -11.88 23.03
CA ALA A 315 15.27 -11.30 24.04
C ALA A 315 13.95 -10.78 23.44
N LYS A 316 13.97 -10.09 22.29
CA LYS A 316 12.73 -9.64 21.62
C LYS A 316 11.88 -10.77 21.06
N ALA A 317 12.50 -11.79 20.47
CA ALA A 317 11.82 -12.99 19.99
C ALA A 317 11.30 -13.84 21.16
N LYS A 318 12.07 -13.99 22.25
CA LYS A 318 11.59 -14.64 23.48
C LYS A 318 10.48 -13.86 24.16
N PHE A 319 10.52 -12.52 24.13
CA PHE A 319 9.45 -11.67 24.65
C PHE A 319 8.18 -11.79 23.80
N ALA A 320 8.29 -11.76 22.47
CA ALA A 320 7.14 -12.00 21.59
C ALA A 320 6.58 -13.42 21.78
N ALA A 321 7.45 -14.43 21.90
CA ALA A 321 7.06 -15.80 22.18
C ALA A 321 6.44 -15.98 23.58
N SER A 322 6.93 -15.26 24.60
CA SER A 322 6.36 -15.31 25.96
C SER A 322 5.01 -14.63 26.02
N VAL A 323 4.83 -13.49 25.33
CA VAL A 323 3.53 -12.82 25.24
C VAL A 323 2.49 -13.71 24.55
N ASN A 324 2.88 -14.43 23.48
CA ASN A 324 1.99 -15.41 22.85
C ASN A 324 1.72 -16.63 23.74
N ALA A 325 2.74 -17.14 24.44
CA ALA A 325 2.55 -18.26 25.36
C ALA A 325 1.64 -17.88 26.54
N ASP A 326 1.78 -16.67 27.07
CA ASP A 326 0.93 -16.16 28.15
C ASP A 326 -0.51 -15.94 27.69
N ALA A 327 -0.73 -15.50 26.45
CA ALA A 327 -2.07 -15.42 25.85
C ALA A 327 -2.72 -16.80 25.69
N VAL A 328 -1.97 -17.78 25.14
CA VAL A 328 -2.45 -19.15 24.97
C VAL A 328 -2.74 -19.83 26.32
N ASN A 329 -1.87 -19.64 27.32
CA ASN A 329 -2.07 -20.19 28.65
C ASN A 329 -3.24 -19.53 29.40
N LYS A 330 -3.49 -18.24 29.14
CA LYS A 330 -4.65 -17.54 29.70
C LYS A 330 -5.97 -18.06 29.12
N ASP A 331 -6.02 -18.27 27.81
CA ASP A 331 -7.20 -18.85 27.16
C ASP A 331 -7.47 -20.28 27.65
N ALA A 332 -6.43 -21.11 27.80
CA ALA A 332 -6.57 -22.45 28.36
C ALA A 332 -7.06 -22.44 29.83
N GLY A 333 -6.62 -21.47 30.63
CA GLY A 333 -7.09 -21.28 32.01
C GLY A 333 -8.55 -20.80 32.09
N GLU A 334 -8.98 -19.92 31.19
CA GLU A 334 -10.37 -19.47 31.09
C GLU A 334 -11.30 -20.58 30.60
N GLU A 335 -10.83 -21.45 29.70
CA GLU A 335 -11.58 -22.62 29.23
C GLU A 335 -11.73 -23.69 30.32
N ALA A 336 -10.68 -23.99 31.07
CA ALA A 336 -10.75 -24.89 32.23
C ALA A 336 -11.71 -24.40 33.32
N ARG A 337 -11.73 -23.08 33.57
CA ARG A 337 -12.71 -22.46 34.49
C ARG A 337 -14.14 -22.59 33.99
N ARG A 338 -14.35 -22.43 32.69
CA ARG A 338 -15.68 -22.57 32.07
C ARG A 338 -16.19 -24.01 32.17
N GLU A 339 -15.32 -25.00 31.95
CA GLU A 339 -15.65 -26.41 32.17
C GLU A 339 -15.94 -26.73 33.64
N GLU A 340 -15.24 -26.11 34.59
CA GLU A 340 -15.49 -26.30 36.02
C GLU A 340 -16.81 -25.65 36.45
N GLU A 341 -17.10 -24.44 35.98
CA GLU A 341 -18.39 -23.75 36.18
C GLU A 341 -19.55 -24.54 35.55
N GLU A 342 -19.36 -25.14 34.37
CA GLU A 342 -20.37 -25.99 33.72
C GLU A 342 -20.59 -27.31 34.48
N LYS A 343 -19.53 -27.92 35.03
CA LYS A 343 -19.64 -29.11 35.91
C LYS A 343 -20.35 -28.78 37.23
N LEU A 344 -20.08 -27.62 37.82
CA LEU A 344 -20.77 -27.12 39.02
C LEU A 344 -22.24 -26.80 38.73
N ALA A 345 -22.55 -26.21 37.58
CA ALA A 345 -23.93 -25.98 37.15
C ALA A 345 -24.69 -27.29 36.91
N ALA A 346 -24.03 -28.29 36.31
CA ALA A 346 -24.60 -29.63 36.12
C ALA A 346 -24.82 -30.37 37.45
N GLN A 347 -23.93 -30.18 38.43
CA GLN A 347 -24.09 -30.75 39.78
C GLN A 347 -25.17 -30.03 40.60
N GLY A 348 -25.35 -28.71 40.41
CA GLY A 348 -26.44 -27.94 41.01
C GLY A 348 -27.83 -28.27 40.44
N TYR A 349 -27.90 -28.95 39.30
CA TYR A 349 -29.15 -29.40 38.66
C TYR A 349 -29.55 -30.83 39.04
N GLN A 350 -28.82 -31.49 39.93
CA GLN A 350 -29.19 -32.78 40.53
C GLN A 350 -29.77 -32.62 41.95
N GLU A 351 -30.56 -31.57 42.20
CA GLU A 351 -31.59 -31.67 43.23
C GLU A 351 -32.70 -32.57 42.67
N GLU A 352 -32.88 -33.71 43.34
CA GLU A 352 -33.71 -34.88 43.01
C GLU A 352 -35.02 -34.57 42.26
N MET A 353 -34.98 -34.54 40.93
CA MET A 353 -36.17 -34.90 40.13
C MET A 353 -36.40 -36.39 40.28
N THR A 354 -37.59 -36.74 40.75
CA THR A 354 -38.01 -38.14 40.83
C THR A 354 -38.08 -38.75 39.41
N PRO A 355 -37.86 -40.07 39.24
CA PRO A 355 -37.96 -40.73 37.94
C PRO A 355 -39.29 -40.46 37.21
N GLU A 356 -40.38 -40.23 37.96
CA GLU A 356 -41.69 -39.89 37.43
C GLU A 356 -41.73 -38.47 36.83
N GLU A 357 -41.07 -37.49 37.46
CA GLU A 357 -40.96 -36.11 36.94
C GLU A 357 -40.12 -36.06 35.67
N CYS A 358 -39.06 -36.87 35.58
CA CYS A 358 -38.24 -36.99 34.37
C CYS A 358 -39.05 -37.60 33.21
N GLU A 359 -39.84 -38.65 33.46
CA GLU A 359 -40.70 -39.26 32.44
C GLU A 359 -41.81 -38.29 31.98
N GLN A 360 -42.35 -37.49 32.90
CA GLN A 360 -43.37 -36.50 32.60
C GLN A 360 -42.82 -35.33 31.77
N GLN A 361 -41.61 -34.87 32.10
CA GLN A 361 -40.92 -33.83 31.32
C GLN A 361 -40.57 -34.32 29.91
N GLN A 362 -40.12 -35.56 29.76
CA GLN A 362 -39.87 -36.17 28.44
C GLN A 362 -41.15 -36.30 27.60
N LYS A 363 -42.29 -36.63 28.24
CA LYS A 363 -43.60 -36.65 27.56
C LYS A 363 -44.03 -35.26 27.09
N GLU A 364 -43.84 -34.24 27.94
CA GLU A 364 -44.14 -32.85 27.56
C GLU A 364 -43.26 -32.34 26.44
N GLU A 365 -41.96 -32.67 26.44
CA GLU A 365 -41.05 -32.33 25.35
C GLU A 365 -41.42 -33.04 24.04
N MET A 366 -41.82 -34.31 24.10
CA MET A 366 -42.32 -35.02 22.91
C MET A 366 -43.61 -34.41 22.37
N ILE A 367 -44.53 -33.96 23.23
CA ILE A 367 -45.76 -33.28 22.83
C ILE A 367 -45.42 -31.94 22.15
N LYS A 368 -44.58 -31.11 22.77
CA LYS A 368 -44.15 -29.82 22.20
C LYS A 368 -43.45 -29.99 20.86
N LYS A 369 -42.61 -31.03 20.72
CA LYS A 369 -41.95 -31.34 19.45
C LYS A 369 -42.94 -31.77 18.37
N ALA A 370 -43.93 -32.60 18.72
CA ALA A 370 -44.97 -33.01 17.79
C ALA A 370 -45.88 -31.84 17.35
N GLU A 371 -46.21 -30.92 18.25
CA GLU A 371 -46.95 -29.69 17.94
C GLU A 371 -46.15 -28.78 17.00
N TRP A 372 -44.85 -28.62 17.25
CA TRP A 372 -43.95 -27.85 16.39
C TRP A 372 -43.84 -28.44 14.98
N ASP A 373 -43.67 -29.76 14.88
CA ASP A 373 -43.60 -30.45 13.58
C ASP A 373 -44.93 -30.35 12.81
N ALA A 374 -46.08 -30.38 13.50
CA ALA A 374 -47.39 -30.18 12.90
C ALA A 374 -47.57 -28.73 12.38
N MET A 375 -47.09 -27.74 13.13
CA MET A 375 -47.11 -26.33 12.71
C MET A 375 -46.25 -26.11 11.45
N ILE A 376 -45.05 -26.68 11.39
CA ILE A 376 -44.18 -26.60 10.20
C ILE A 376 -44.85 -27.22 8.97
N ARG A 377 -45.48 -28.39 9.11
CA ARG A 377 -46.21 -29.02 7.99
C ARG A 377 -47.34 -28.14 7.46
N LYS A 378 -48.08 -27.48 8.36
CA LYS A 378 -49.17 -26.58 7.97
C LYS A 378 -48.68 -25.36 7.20
N VAL A 379 -47.55 -24.77 7.61
CA VAL A 379 -46.91 -23.64 6.90
C VAL A 379 -46.44 -24.08 5.51
N ILE A 380 -45.87 -25.28 5.38
CA ILE A 380 -45.43 -25.82 4.09
C ILE A 380 -46.64 -26.07 3.17
N GLU A 381 -47.73 -26.63 3.68
CA GLU A 381 -48.96 -26.87 2.89
C GLU A 381 -49.64 -25.57 2.43
N GLU A 382 -49.63 -24.53 3.27
CA GLU A 382 -50.17 -23.21 2.92
C GLU A 382 -49.33 -22.49 1.85
N GLN A 383 -48.01 -22.69 1.84
CA GLN A 383 -47.12 -22.09 0.83
C GLN A 383 -47.02 -22.90 -0.48
N CYS A 384 -47.29 -24.20 -0.46
CA CYS A 384 -47.17 -25.06 -1.64
C CYS A 384 -48.47 -25.27 -2.44
N ASN A 385 -49.58 -24.56 -2.14
CA ASN A 385 -50.83 -24.75 -2.88
C ASN A 385 -50.85 -23.95 -4.22
N PRO A 386 -50.82 -24.61 -5.39
CA PRO A 386 -50.80 -23.92 -6.68
C PRO A 386 -52.24 -23.74 -7.19
N ARG A 387 -52.76 -22.51 -7.08
CA ARG A 387 -53.57 -21.77 -8.08
C ARG A 387 -54.63 -20.88 -7.41
N GLN A 388 -54.58 -19.59 -7.74
CA GLN A 388 -55.71 -18.92 -8.40
C GLN A 388 -55.16 -17.82 -9.33
N LYS A 389 -55.19 -18.10 -10.64
CA LYS A 389 -55.17 -17.08 -11.69
C LYS A 389 -56.37 -16.17 -11.45
N LYS A 390 -56.14 -14.88 -11.23
CA LYS A 390 -57.18 -13.85 -11.26
C LYS A 390 -57.10 -13.09 -12.58
N ASP A 391 -58.20 -13.15 -13.30
CA ASP A 391 -58.51 -12.36 -14.48
C ASP A 391 -58.45 -10.86 -14.17
N TYR A 392 -57.83 -10.08 -15.06
CA TYR A 392 -57.89 -8.61 -15.07
C TYR A 392 -58.86 -8.16 -16.17
N PRO A 393 -59.76 -7.19 -15.92
CA PRO A 393 -60.69 -6.68 -16.92
C PRO A 393 -60.10 -5.51 -17.72
N ASP A 394 -60.63 -5.39 -18.94
CA ASP A 394 -60.30 -4.45 -20.01
C ASP A 394 -60.21 -2.96 -19.63
N SER A 395 -59.26 -2.24 -20.24
CA SER A 395 -59.41 -0.80 -20.52
C SER A 395 -58.79 -0.35 -21.87
N LYS A 396 -59.68 -0.14 -22.84
CA LYS A 396 -59.81 1.01 -23.78
C LYS A 396 -58.59 1.57 -24.56
N TYR A 397 -58.53 1.18 -25.86
CA TYR A 397 -58.32 1.94 -27.14
C TYR A 397 -57.11 2.89 -27.36
N PRO A 398 -56.72 3.22 -28.64
CA PRO A 398 -57.22 2.74 -29.93
C PRO A 398 -56.16 2.24 -30.94
N THR A 399 -56.70 1.49 -31.91
CA THR A 399 -56.15 0.96 -33.16
C THR A 399 -55.54 2.01 -34.09
N ILE A 400 -54.36 1.71 -34.64
CA ILE A 400 -53.87 2.26 -35.93
C ILE A 400 -53.60 1.08 -36.88
N LEU A 401 -54.09 1.24 -38.11
CA LEU A 401 -54.14 0.30 -39.24
C LEU A 401 -52.76 0.04 -39.90
N PRO A 402 -52.65 -0.96 -40.82
CA PRO A 402 -51.45 -1.73 -41.08
C PRO A 402 -50.59 -1.17 -42.22
N ARG A 403 -49.30 -1.53 -42.22
CA ARG A 403 -48.45 -1.51 -43.43
C ARG A 403 -47.63 -2.79 -43.56
N GLU A 404 -47.54 -3.20 -44.82
CA GLU A 404 -46.95 -4.38 -45.43
C GLU A 404 -45.46 -4.67 -45.11
N PRO A 405 -44.98 -5.89 -45.40
CA PRO A 405 -43.68 -6.43 -44.96
C PRO A 405 -42.55 -5.89 -45.85
N PRO A 406 -41.27 -5.95 -45.42
CA PRO A 406 -40.47 -7.09 -45.87
C PRO A 406 -39.25 -7.48 -45.00
N VAL A 407 -38.63 -8.57 -45.44
CA VAL A 407 -37.22 -8.96 -45.29
C VAL A 407 -36.89 -9.94 -44.17
N CYS A 408 -36.77 -11.20 -44.58
CA CYS A 408 -35.95 -12.22 -43.94
C CYS A 408 -34.53 -11.69 -43.67
N LEU A 409 -34.17 -11.55 -42.40
CA LEU A 409 -32.79 -11.62 -41.95
C LEU A 409 -32.60 -13.00 -41.31
N GLN A 410 -31.77 -13.80 -41.96
CA GLN A 410 -31.34 -15.12 -41.53
C GLN A 410 -30.54 -15.00 -40.23
N ASP A 411 -30.82 -15.95 -39.34
CA ASP A 411 -29.95 -16.59 -38.35
C ASP A 411 -29.01 -15.70 -37.51
N ILE A 412 -29.49 -15.33 -36.33
CA ILE A 412 -28.65 -15.17 -35.13
C ILE A 412 -29.22 -16.13 -34.07
N PRO A 413 -28.44 -17.10 -33.57
CA PRO A 413 -28.93 -17.97 -32.50
C PRO A 413 -28.93 -17.15 -31.21
N GLU A 414 -30.11 -16.78 -30.73
CA GLU A 414 -30.29 -16.38 -29.33
C GLU A 414 -29.89 -17.59 -28.48
N LYS A 415 -28.66 -17.55 -27.94
CA LYS A 415 -28.25 -18.47 -26.88
C LYS A 415 -29.23 -18.26 -25.73
N GLN A 416 -30.11 -19.22 -25.52
CA GLN A 416 -30.88 -19.30 -24.29
C GLN A 416 -29.89 -19.59 -23.16
N LEU A 417 -29.45 -18.52 -22.49
CA LEU A 417 -28.64 -18.60 -21.28
C LEU A 417 -29.40 -19.45 -20.27
N THR A 418 -28.73 -20.49 -19.80
CA THR A 418 -29.22 -21.34 -18.73
C THR A 418 -29.46 -20.49 -17.48
N TYR A 419 -30.32 -20.97 -16.58
CA TYR A 419 -30.60 -20.26 -15.33
C TYR A 419 -29.31 -19.97 -14.52
N ALA A 420 -28.34 -20.88 -14.58
CA ALA A 420 -27.04 -20.71 -13.93
C ALA A 420 -26.21 -19.56 -14.53
N GLU A 421 -26.22 -19.38 -15.85
CA GLU A 421 -25.49 -18.28 -16.49
C GLU A 421 -26.14 -16.91 -16.19
N ARG A 422 -27.47 -16.86 -16.11
CA ARG A 422 -28.18 -15.64 -15.67
C ARG A 422 -27.95 -15.30 -14.20
N LEU A 423 -27.78 -16.32 -13.35
CA LEU A 423 -27.44 -16.11 -11.94
C LEU A 423 -26.01 -15.55 -11.81
N ALA A 424 -25.06 -16.08 -12.60
CA ALA A 424 -23.68 -15.57 -12.63
C ALA A 424 -23.59 -14.12 -13.15
N GLU A 425 -24.37 -13.75 -14.17
CA GLU A 425 -24.46 -12.37 -14.64
C GLU A 425 -25.04 -11.42 -13.58
N TYR A 426 -26.02 -11.89 -12.80
CA TYR A 426 -26.62 -11.12 -11.71
C TYR A 426 -25.63 -10.92 -10.55
N GLU A 427 -24.93 -11.98 -10.13
CA GLU A 427 -23.89 -11.91 -9.10
C GLU A 427 -22.74 -10.97 -9.51
N GLN A 428 -22.36 -10.98 -10.79
CA GLN A 428 -21.34 -10.08 -11.33
C GLN A 428 -21.81 -8.62 -11.33
N ALA A 429 -23.07 -8.35 -11.72
CA ALA A 429 -23.64 -7.00 -11.68
C ALA A 429 -23.76 -6.45 -10.25
N GLU A 430 -24.12 -7.30 -9.28
CA GLU A 430 -24.19 -6.93 -7.86
C GLU A 430 -22.80 -6.63 -7.29
N ALA A 431 -21.78 -7.41 -7.66
CA ALA A 431 -20.39 -7.15 -7.28
C ALA A 431 -19.86 -5.81 -7.84
N GLU A 432 -20.17 -5.49 -9.10
CA GLU A 432 -19.81 -4.21 -9.71
C GLU A 432 -20.51 -3.03 -9.02
N GLN A 433 -21.79 -3.17 -8.66
CA GLN A 433 -22.55 -2.15 -7.95
C GLN A 433 -21.99 -1.91 -6.53
N LEU A 434 -21.61 -2.99 -5.82
CA LEU A 434 -20.97 -2.90 -4.50
C LEU A 434 -19.60 -2.19 -4.58
N GLN A 435 -18.82 -2.48 -5.62
CA GLN A 435 -17.52 -1.84 -5.85
C GLN A 435 -17.67 -0.33 -6.12
N GLN A 436 -18.69 0.07 -6.89
CA GLN A 436 -19.00 1.49 -7.12
C GLN A 436 -19.45 2.19 -5.82
N GLN A 437 -20.26 1.53 -5.00
CA GLN A 437 -20.70 2.05 -3.71
C GLN A 437 -19.51 2.27 -2.75
N LEU A 438 -18.59 1.30 -2.66
CA LEU A 438 -17.37 1.40 -1.85
C LEU A 438 -16.46 2.55 -2.28
N LEU A 439 -16.35 2.81 -3.59
CA LEU A 439 -15.59 3.95 -4.11
C LEU A 439 -16.23 5.29 -3.72
N VAL A 440 -17.56 5.38 -3.74
CA VAL A 440 -18.30 6.58 -3.29
C VAL A 440 -18.10 6.80 -1.78
N ASP A 441 -18.21 5.75 -0.98
CA ASP A 441 -18.03 5.81 0.47
C ASP A 441 -16.58 6.16 0.86
N TYR A 442 -15.59 5.58 0.18
CA TYR A 442 -14.18 5.94 0.35
C TYR A 442 -13.93 7.41 0.01
N ARG A 443 -14.50 7.92 -1.08
CA ARG A 443 -14.42 9.32 -1.48
C ARG A 443 -15.04 10.24 -0.41
N ASN A 444 -16.21 9.87 0.10
CA ASN A 444 -16.92 10.63 1.13
C ASN A 444 -16.18 10.63 2.48
N LYS A 445 -15.50 9.52 2.81
CA LYS A 445 -14.65 9.41 4.00
C LYS A 445 -13.41 10.29 3.90
N MET A 446 -12.73 10.29 2.76
CA MET A 446 -11.63 11.20 2.43
C MET A 446 -12.02 12.69 2.63
N TYR A 447 -13.23 13.07 2.24
CA TYR A 447 -13.73 14.44 2.43
C TYR A 447 -14.03 14.79 3.90
N LYS A 448 -14.45 13.81 4.72
CA LYS A 448 -14.69 14.03 6.16
C LYS A 448 -13.40 14.16 6.96
N ASP A 449 -12.38 13.38 6.61
CA ASP A 449 -11.13 13.29 7.38
C ASP A 449 -10.15 14.45 7.09
N THR A 450 -10.30 15.16 5.97
CA THR A 450 -9.36 16.22 5.55
C THR A 450 -9.71 17.63 6.04
N GLY A 451 -10.92 17.88 6.55
CA GLY A 451 -11.27 19.14 7.25
C GLY A 451 -11.12 20.46 6.46
N ILE A 452 -10.92 20.42 5.14
CA ILE A 452 -10.75 21.61 4.30
C ILE A 452 -12.07 21.90 3.54
N PRO A 453 -12.74 23.04 3.77
CA PRO A 453 -13.90 23.43 2.99
C PRO A 453 -13.44 23.93 1.61
N GLY A 454 -13.48 23.06 0.60
CA GLY A 454 -13.20 23.42 -0.79
C GLY A 454 -14.43 24.04 -1.45
N TYR A 455 -14.39 25.36 -1.69
CA TYR A 455 -15.23 26.01 -2.70
C TYR A 455 -14.87 25.44 -4.08
N VAL A 456 -15.83 24.80 -4.76
CA VAL A 456 -15.75 24.53 -6.20
C VAL A 456 -16.92 25.24 -6.85
N MET A 457 -16.62 26.28 -7.63
CA MET A 457 -17.59 26.86 -8.56
C MET A 457 -17.90 25.85 -9.66
N ALA A 458 -19.18 25.68 -9.97
CA ALA A 458 -19.64 24.84 -11.07
C ALA A 458 -19.04 25.33 -12.40
N HIS A 459 -18.46 24.41 -13.15
CA HIS A 459 -17.86 24.65 -14.47
C HIS A 459 -18.97 24.82 -15.52
N ASP A 460 -19.03 25.97 -16.18
CA ASP A 460 -19.89 26.20 -17.35
C ASP A 460 -19.16 25.69 -18.62
N PRO A 461 -19.73 24.74 -19.38
CA PRO A 461 -19.10 24.20 -20.60
C PRO A 461 -18.99 25.18 -21.76
N LYS A 462 -19.53 26.41 -21.67
CA LYS A 462 -19.66 27.31 -22.84
C LYS A 462 -18.57 28.36 -23.01
N THR A 463 -17.63 28.53 -22.08
CA THR A 463 -16.78 29.74 -22.07
C THR A 463 -15.26 29.53 -21.94
N SER A 464 -14.73 28.32 -22.12
CA SER A 464 -13.26 28.11 -22.09
C SER A 464 -12.67 27.65 -23.43
N PRO A 465 -11.48 28.14 -23.85
CA PRO A 465 -10.92 27.90 -25.17
C PRO A 465 -10.32 26.50 -25.30
N GLN A 466 -10.64 25.78 -26.38
CA GLN A 466 -10.04 24.48 -26.68
C GLN A 466 -8.58 24.64 -27.17
N PRO A 467 -7.63 23.80 -26.70
CA PRO A 467 -6.32 23.70 -27.32
C PRO A 467 -6.36 22.78 -28.54
N ASN A 468 -6.12 23.40 -29.70
CA ASN A 468 -5.73 22.87 -31.01
C ASN A 468 -5.43 21.37 -31.13
N SER A 469 -6.35 20.65 -31.77
CA SER A 469 -6.08 19.39 -32.47
C SER A 469 -5.58 19.69 -33.89
N HIS A 470 -4.26 19.62 -34.12
CA HIS A 470 -3.74 19.45 -35.48
C HIS A 470 -3.35 17.99 -35.70
N MET A 471 -4.17 17.33 -36.51
CA MET A 471 -3.84 16.11 -37.25
C MET A 471 -2.57 16.35 -38.07
N TYR A 472 -1.56 15.50 -37.91
CA TYR A 472 -0.52 15.31 -38.91
C TYR A 472 -0.71 13.95 -39.57
N THR A 473 -1.04 13.96 -40.85
CA THR A 473 -0.83 12.86 -41.77
C THR A 473 0.68 12.75 -42.05
N LEU A 474 1.26 11.58 -41.78
CA LEU A 474 2.63 11.25 -42.15
C LEU A 474 2.65 10.79 -43.62
N SER A 475 3.45 11.45 -44.45
CA SER A 475 3.89 10.94 -45.74
C SER A 475 5.37 10.57 -45.66
N GLU A 476 5.70 9.41 -46.23
CA GLU A 476 7.03 8.82 -46.31
C GLU A 476 8.03 9.69 -47.09
N ASN A 477 9.31 9.51 -46.76
CA ASN A 477 10.52 10.06 -47.40
C ASN A 477 10.95 11.47 -46.99
N GLN A 478 11.81 11.56 -45.96
CA GLN A 478 13.07 12.33 -46.05
C GLN A 478 14.00 12.06 -44.85
N ALA A 479 15.28 11.84 -45.14
CA ALA A 479 16.37 11.85 -44.16
C ALA A 479 16.92 13.28 -44.01
N PHE A 480 17.36 13.68 -42.80
CA PHE A 480 18.63 14.39 -42.48
C PHE A 480 18.64 14.91 -41.02
N TYR A 481 19.78 14.70 -40.33
CA TYR A 481 20.24 15.38 -39.09
C TYR A 481 20.80 16.79 -39.40
N PRO A 482 21.35 17.59 -38.45
CA PRO A 482 20.85 18.16 -37.18
C PRO A 482 21.11 19.70 -37.04
N ASN A 483 20.77 20.26 -35.86
CA ASN A 483 21.16 21.56 -35.24
C ASN A 483 20.20 22.77 -35.40
N GLN A 484 19.80 23.40 -34.29
CA GLN A 484 20.39 24.66 -33.75
C GLN A 484 19.49 25.38 -32.72
N LYS A 485 20.15 25.83 -31.64
CA LYS A 485 20.00 27.09 -30.88
C LYS A 485 18.63 27.78 -30.78
N TRP A 486 18.19 28.03 -29.52
CA TRP A 486 17.51 29.27 -29.15
C TRP A 486 18.13 29.88 -27.89
N ASN A 487 18.10 31.22 -27.89
CA ASN A 487 18.94 32.17 -27.16
C ASN A 487 18.58 32.41 -25.69
N CYS A 488 19.58 32.94 -24.98
CA CYS A 488 19.48 33.78 -23.78
C CYS A 488 18.38 34.85 -23.89
N GLY A 489 17.67 35.04 -22.78
CA GLY A 489 16.95 36.26 -22.45
C GLY A 489 17.35 36.72 -21.05
N ASP A 490 18.25 37.69 -20.99
CA ASP A 490 18.55 38.49 -19.81
C ASP A 490 17.31 39.31 -19.39
N THR A 491 16.94 39.25 -18.11
CA THR A 491 16.29 40.38 -17.42
C THR A 491 16.77 40.47 -15.97
N LYS A 492 17.49 41.55 -15.68
CA LYS A 492 17.82 42.03 -14.33
C LYS A 492 16.57 42.63 -13.65
N CYS A 493 16.72 42.79 -12.33
CA CYS A 493 15.99 43.67 -11.41
C CYS A 493 14.74 43.10 -10.74
N CYS A 494 14.88 42.72 -9.45
CA CYS A 494 14.22 43.42 -8.33
C CYS A 494 14.68 42.82 -6.98
N TYR A 495 15.40 43.62 -6.20
CA TYR A 495 15.50 43.47 -4.73
C TYR A 495 14.23 44.04 -4.08
N PRO A 496 13.95 43.66 -2.83
CA PRO A 496 13.86 44.72 -1.83
C PRO A 496 14.71 44.47 -0.57
N ARG A 497 15.08 45.61 0.04
CA ARG A 497 15.87 45.81 1.25
C ARG A 497 15.05 45.56 2.53
N GLY A 498 15.77 45.25 3.61
CA GLY A 498 15.41 45.47 5.02
C GLY A 498 15.87 44.29 5.87
N THR A 499 16.66 44.39 6.94
CA THR A 499 17.24 45.50 7.71
C THR A 499 18.44 44.96 8.49
N LEU A 500 19.44 45.82 8.69
CA LEU A 500 20.68 45.59 9.44
C LEU A 500 20.44 45.28 10.93
N SER A 501 21.22 44.37 11.50
CA SER A 501 21.94 44.67 12.76
C SER A 501 23.24 43.86 12.91
N LYS A 502 24.33 44.63 13.02
CA LYS A 502 25.60 44.41 13.75
C LYS A 502 26.19 43.00 13.89
N CYS A 503 27.37 42.80 13.31
CA CYS A 503 28.60 42.67 14.09
C CYS A 503 29.83 42.96 13.22
N MET A 504 30.64 43.93 13.66
CA MET A 504 31.96 44.27 13.13
C MET A 504 33.03 43.38 13.79
N SER A 505 33.98 42.90 13.00
CA SER A 505 35.44 42.88 13.28
C SER A 505 36.13 42.10 12.15
N THR A 506 36.67 42.78 11.14
CA THR A 506 38.12 43.01 10.94
C THR A 506 38.94 41.73 10.74
N CYS A 507 39.25 41.42 9.48
CA CYS A 507 40.57 40.91 9.11
C CYS A 507 40.96 41.54 7.77
N GLU A 508 42.05 42.28 7.80
CA GLU A 508 42.65 43.03 6.71
C GLU A 508 43.42 42.11 5.74
N GLN A 509 43.40 42.49 4.47
CA GLN A 509 44.53 42.60 3.53
C GLN A 509 45.49 41.40 3.33
N ASN A 510 45.49 40.88 2.10
CA ASN A 510 46.63 40.92 1.14
C ASN A 510 46.21 40.15 -0.13
N GLU A 511 45.99 40.84 -1.24
CA GLU A 511 46.96 41.02 -2.34
C GLU A 511 47.49 39.70 -2.90
N CYS A 512 47.10 39.38 -4.14
CA CYS A 512 48.05 39.12 -5.23
C CYS A 512 47.30 38.96 -6.57
N CYS A 513 47.61 39.89 -7.47
CA CYS A 513 47.30 39.89 -8.89
C CYS A 513 47.94 38.70 -9.61
N ALA A 514 47.24 38.12 -10.58
CA ALA A 514 47.86 37.52 -11.77
C ALA A 514 46.88 37.55 -12.95
N GLU A 515 47.32 38.18 -14.03
CA GLU A 515 46.67 38.39 -15.31
C GLU A 515 46.48 37.11 -16.16
N PRO A 516 45.66 37.16 -17.23
CA PRO A 516 45.22 35.99 -17.99
C PRO A 516 46.20 35.61 -19.11
N ALA A 517 46.35 34.30 -19.37
CA ALA A 517 47.07 33.78 -20.53
C ALA A 517 46.10 33.44 -21.68
N GLU A 518 46.31 34.08 -22.81
CA GLU A 518 45.70 33.80 -24.12
C GLU A 518 46.26 32.53 -24.80
N PRO A 519 45.57 31.99 -25.82
CA PRO A 519 45.76 30.62 -26.29
C PRO A 519 46.77 30.51 -27.46
N LYS A 520 47.54 29.42 -27.47
CA LYS A 520 48.35 29.02 -28.65
C LYS A 520 47.60 27.99 -29.48
N GLN A 521 47.30 28.38 -30.71
CA GLN A 521 47.00 27.50 -31.83
C GLN A 521 48.24 26.69 -32.22
N HIS A 522 48.07 25.39 -32.48
CA HIS A 522 48.90 24.69 -33.47
C HIS A 522 48.08 23.59 -34.16
N PHE A 523 47.96 23.75 -35.48
CA PHE A 523 47.67 22.71 -36.45
C PHE A 523 48.67 21.55 -36.33
N ARG A 524 48.19 20.31 -36.46
CA ARG A 524 48.79 19.32 -37.38
C ARG A 524 47.81 18.17 -37.67
N THR A 525 47.52 18.06 -38.96
CA THR A 525 47.13 16.87 -39.70
C THR A 525 48.10 15.72 -39.45
N TYR A 526 47.58 14.53 -39.14
CA TYR A 526 47.61 13.30 -39.96
C TYR A 526 46.65 12.27 -39.36
#